data_AF-A0A3D3XML1-F1
#
_entry.id   AF-A0A3D3XML1-F1
#
_cell.length_a   1.000
_cell.length_b   1.000
_cell.length_c   1.000
_cell.angle_alpha   90.00
_cell.angle_beta   90.00
_cell.angle_gamma   90.00
#
_symmetry.space_group_name_H-M   'P 1'
#
loop_
_entity.id
_entity.type
_entity.pdbx_description
1 polymer ?
#
loop_
_entity_poly.entity_id
_entity_poly.type
_entity_poly.pdbx_seq_one_letter_code
_entity_poly.pdbx_strand_id
1 'polypeptide(L)'
;MRMTAITPKKPLNYIAGTCIRFFLLVAMAKGLVMLRAENNPLPPPTARNVDFNADILPILRESCFQCHGQENIEGNYRLTSRTEALKEGDYGSNIEIGNSAESTLI
;
A
#
# COMPACT_ATOMS: atom_id res chain seq x y z
N MET A 1 24.40 -49.12 -53.95
CA MET A 1 22.97 -49.13 -53.56
C MET A 1 22.81 -48.19 -52.36
N ARG A 2 22.47 -46.91 -52.59
CA ARG A 2 22.36 -45.89 -51.54
C ARG A 2 20.89 -45.70 -51.16
N MET A 3 20.58 -45.99 -49.90
CA MET A 3 19.30 -45.67 -49.26
C MET A 3 19.25 -44.16 -49.02
N THR A 4 18.16 -43.50 -49.41
CA THR A 4 17.82 -42.15 -48.92
C THR A 4 16.38 -42.15 -48.42
N ALA A 5 16.24 -41.90 -47.12
CA ALA A 5 14.99 -41.82 -46.40
C ALA A 5 14.17 -40.60 -46.86
N ILE A 6 12.88 -40.81 -47.07
CA ILE A 6 11.89 -39.76 -47.28
C ILE A 6 11.17 -39.57 -45.94
N THR A 7 11.45 -38.50 -45.21
CA THR A 7 10.63 -38.07 -44.06
C THR A 7 9.59 -37.04 -44.52
N PRO A 8 8.29 -37.19 -44.21
CA PRO A 8 7.31 -36.17 -44.51
C PRO A 8 7.41 -35.00 -43.53
N LYS A 9 7.66 -33.78 -44.04
CA LYS A 9 7.56 -32.54 -43.27
C LYS A 9 6.09 -32.22 -43.02
N LYS A 10 5.67 -32.22 -41.75
CA LYS A 10 4.36 -31.66 -41.35
C LYS A 10 4.34 -30.14 -41.60
N PRO A 11 3.20 -29.56 -42.02
CA PRO A 11 3.15 -28.17 -42.43
C PRO A 11 3.29 -27.22 -41.21
N LEU A 12 4.13 -26.22 -41.42
CA LEU A 12 4.63 -25.23 -40.46
C LEU A 12 3.54 -24.29 -39.86
N ASN A 13 2.27 -24.51 -40.18
CA ASN A 13 1.18 -23.58 -39.86
C ASN A 13 0.26 -24.06 -38.70
N TYR A 14 0.57 -25.19 -38.06
CA TYR A 14 -0.27 -25.79 -37.02
C TYR A 14 0.03 -25.28 -35.59
N ILE A 15 1.14 -24.56 -35.41
CA ILE A 15 1.63 -24.11 -34.09
C ILE A 15 1.25 -22.66 -33.76
N ALA A 16 0.87 -21.86 -34.76
CA ALA A 16 0.57 -20.43 -34.58
C ALA A 16 -0.86 -20.14 -34.05
N GLY A 17 -1.82 -21.05 -34.28
CA GLY A 17 -3.23 -20.83 -33.93
C GLY A 17 -3.61 -21.18 -32.48
N THR A 18 -2.85 -22.07 -31.83
CA THR A 18 -3.17 -22.60 -30.50
C THR A 18 -2.65 -21.68 -29.39
N CYS A 19 -1.53 -20.99 -29.61
CA CYS A 19 -0.97 -20.04 -28.65
C CYS A 19 -1.84 -18.79 -28.47
N ILE A 20 -2.46 -18.29 -29.54
CA ILE A 20 -3.27 -17.06 -29.51
C ILE A 20 -4.57 -17.27 -28.72
N ARG A 21 -5.21 -18.45 -28.85
CA ARG A 21 -6.44 -18.78 -28.11
C ARG A 21 -6.19 -19.05 -26.63
N PHE A 22 -5.04 -19.63 -26.29
CA PHE A 22 -4.68 -19.87 -24.88
C PHE A 22 -4.28 -18.56 -24.17
N PHE A 23 -3.63 -17.63 -24.88
CA PHE A 23 -3.27 -16.31 -24.33
C PHE A 23 -4.51 -15.44 -24.02
N LEU A 24 -5.56 -15.54 -24.84
CA LEU A 24 -6.81 -14.80 -24.63
C LEU A 24 -7.66 -15.33 -23.45
N LEU A 25 -7.59 -16.62 -23.14
CA LEU A 25 -8.32 -17.21 -22.00
C LEU A 25 -7.65 -16.92 -20.64
N VAL A 26 -6.31 -16.81 -20.59
CA VAL A 26 -5.59 -16.50 -19.35
C VAL A 26 -5.69 -15.01 -18.98
N ALA A 27 -5.89 -14.12 -19.96
CA ALA A 27 -6.04 -12.68 -19.72
C ALA A 27 -7.37 -12.30 -19.03
N MET A 28 -8.45 -13.08 -19.20
CA MET A 28 -9.75 -12.79 -18.55
C MET A 28 -9.82 -13.20 -17.08
N ALA A 29 -8.92 -14.06 -16.59
CA ALA A 29 -8.92 -14.51 -15.20
C ALA A 29 -8.18 -13.54 -14.24
N LYS A 30 -7.49 -12.51 -14.75
CA LYS A 30 -6.72 -11.54 -13.95
C LYS A 30 -7.46 -10.22 -13.68
N GLY A 31 -8.75 -10.13 -13.98
CA GLY A 31 -9.56 -8.91 -13.82
C GLY A 31 -10.37 -8.79 -12.53
N LEU A 32 -10.39 -9.81 -11.66
CA LEU A 32 -11.32 -9.87 -10.53
C LEU A 32 -10.63 -9.91 -9.15
N VAL A 33 -9.58 -9.12 -8.96
CA VAL A 33 -9.13 -8.77 -7.60
C VAL A 33 -8.92 -7.26 -7.58
N MET A 34 -10.03 -6.52 -7.63
CA MET A 34 -10.04 -5.18 -7.06
C MET A 34 -9.89 -5.36 -5.55
N LEU A 35 -8.72 -5.01 -5.02
CA LEU A 35 -8.54 -4.83 -3.58
C LEU A 35 -9.65 -3.90 -3.08
N ARG A 36 -10.51 -4.40 -2.20
CA ARG A 36 -11.33 -3.52 -1.38
C ARG A 36 -10.37 -2.71 -0.52
N ALA A 37 -10.31 -1.40 -0.73
CA ALA A 37 -9.86 -0.50 0.31
C ALA A 37 -10.87 -0.64 1.45
N GLU A 38 -10.47 -1.27 2.55
CA GLU A 38 -11.30 -1.35 3.74
C GLU A 38 -11.38 0.03 4.36
N ASN A 39 -12.35 0.82 3.89
CA ASN A 39 -12.75 2.08 4.51
C ASN A 39 -13.56 1.75 5.77
N ASN A 40 -12.91 1.16 6.77
CA ASN A 40 -13.52 1.00 8.07
C ASN A 40 -13.71 2.40 8.67
N PRO A 41 -14.94 2.84 8.96
CA PRO A 41 -15.15 4.14 9.58
C PRO A 41 -14.40 4.22 10.90
N LEU A 42 -13.84 5.41 11.19
CA LEU A 42 -13.20 5.65 12.48
C LEU A 42 -14.18 5.34 13.61
N PRO A 43 -13.71 4.71 14.71
CA PRO A 43 -14.55 4.52 15.87
C PRO A 43 -15.00 5.89 16.41
N PRO A 44 -16.16 5.95 17.08
CA PRO A 44 -16.61 7.19 17.70
C PRO A 44 -15.56 7.68 18.71
N PRO A 45 -15.41 9.01 18.89
CA PRO A 45 -14.53 9.56 19.90
C PRO A 45 -14.86 9.02 21.28
N THR A 46 -13.82 8.81 22.09
CA THR A 46 -14.00 8.35 23.46
C THR A 46 -14.75 9.38 24.31
N ALA A 47 -15.65 8.92 25.17
CA ALA A 47 -16.46 9.78 26.04
C ALA A 47 -15.69 10.32 27.25
N ARG A 48 -14.53 9.72 27.58
CA ARG A 48 -13.68 10.18 28.69
C ARG A 48 -12.70 11.24 28.21
N ASN A 49 -12.17 12.01 29.16
CA ASN A 49 -11.03 12.86 28.88
C ASN A 49 -9.79 12.00 28.57
N VAL A 50 -8.98 12.44 27.59
CA VAL A 50 -7.74 11.81 27.18
C VAL A 50 -6.58 12.66 27.68
N ASP A 51 -5.68 12.07 28.46
CA ASP A 51 -4.45 12.72 28.90
C ASP A 51 -3.32 12.37 27.94
N PHE A 52 -2.65 13.38 27.39
CA PHE A 52 -1.60 13.14 26.40
C PHE A 52 -0.43 12.31 26.96
N ASN A 53 -0.02 12.54 28.20
CA ASN A 53 1.16 11.89 28.77
C ASN A 53 0.89 10.44 29.17
N ALA A 54 -0.32 10.16 29.66
CA ALA A 54 -0.74 8.84 30.10
C ALA A 54 -1.27 7.97 28.94
N ASP A 55 -2.04 8.55 28.01
CA ASP A 55 -2.75 7.78 26.98
C ASP A 55 -2.02 7.77 25.63
N ILE A 56 -1.40 8.88 25.21
CA ILE A 56 -0.91 9.05 23.82
C ILE A 56 0.60 8.89 23.72
N LEU A 57 1.36 9.56 24.60
CA LEU A 57 2.81 9.59 24.55
C LEU A 57 3.47 8.19 24.63
N PRO A 58 2.97 7.21 25.41
CA PRO A 58 3.53 5.86 25.41
C PRO A 58 3.43 5.19 24.03
N ILE A 59 2.30 5.36 23.34
CA ILE A 59 2.05 4.81 22.00
C ILE A 59 3.02 5.43 20.99
N LEU A 60 3.17 6.76 21.01
CA LEU A 60 4.09 7.44 20.10
C LEU A 60 5.55 7.04 20.33
N ARG A 61 5.94 6.85 21.60
CA ARG A 61 7.30 6.40 21.96
C ARG A 61 7.59 5.00 21.46
N GLU A 62 6.64 4.09 21.59
CA GLU A 62 6.80 2.69 21.21
C GLU A 62 6.80 2.49 19.68
N SER A 63 5.90 3.20 18.99
CA SER A 63 5.60 2.88 17.59
C SER A 63 6.09 3.91 16.57
N CYS A 64 6.28 5.17 16.97
CA CYS A 64 6.47 6.27 16.01
C CYS A 64 7.85 6.93 16.12
N PHE A 65 8.39 7.07 17.33
CA PHE A 65 9.63 7.83 17.57
C PHE A 65 10.88 7.18 16.97
N GLN A 66 10.82 5.91 16.58
CA GLN A 66 11.92 5.28 15.86
C GLN A 66 12.23 5.99 14.52
N CYS A 67 11.19 6.48 13.84
CA CYS A 67 11.28 7.14 12.53
C CYS A 67 10.92 8.64 12.55
N HIS A 68 10.07 9.08 13.48
CA HIS A 68 9.61 10.47 13.64
C HIS A 68 10.06 11.09 14.97
N GLY A 69 11.19 10.64 15.48
CA GLY A 69 11.78 11.01 16.77
C GLY A 69 12.82 12.12 16.70
N GLN A 70 13.75 12.11 17.66
CA GLN A 70 14.86 13.07 17.69
C GLN A 70 15.95 12.72 16.69
N GLU A 71 16.28 11.43 16.61
CA GLU A 71 17.41 10.89 15.86
C GLU A 71 17.09 10.74 14.37
N ASN A 72 15.86 10.32 14.05
CA ASN A 72 15.34 10.17 12.69
C ASN A 72 14.07 11.01 12.51
N ILE A 73 13.96 11.72 11.38
CA ILE A 73 12.82 12.58 11.04
C ILE A 73 12.37 12.26 9.61
N GLU A 74 11.76 11.10 9.43
CA GLU A 74 11.23 10.71 8.12
C GLU A 74 10.11 11.66 7.67
N GLY A 75 10.04 11.95 6.37
CA GLY A 75 9.04 12.83 5.77
C GLY A 75 9.04 14.27 6.31
N ASN A 76 10.17 14.73 6.86
CA ASN A 76 10.29 16.01 7.57
C ASN A 76 9.25 16.22 8.67
N TYR A 77 8.74 15.12 9.26
CA TYR A 77 7.70 15.15 10.27
C TYR A 77 8.18 14.63 11.63
N ARG A 78 7.97 15.43 12.69
CA ARG A 78 8.55 15.21 14.02
C ARG A 78 7.46 15.23 15.10
N LEU A 79 7.36 14.13 15.85
CA LEU A 79 6.32 13.92 16.86
C LEU A 79 6.78 14.18 18.31
N THR A 80 8.04 14.59 18.51
CA THR A 80 8.63 14.74 19.86
C THR A 80 8.22 16.02 20.59
N SER A 81 7.54 16.96 19.91
CA SER A 81 6.96 18.14 20.56
C SER A 81 5.66 18.55 19.88
N ARG A 82 4.77 19.19 20.64
CA ARG A 82 3.49 19.68 20.13
C ARG A 82 3.66 20.63 18.94
N THR A 83 4.61 21.55 19.04
CA THR A 83 4.83 22.56 17.99
C THR A 83 5.26 21.92 16.68
N GLU A 84 6.16 20.94 16.73
CA GLU A 84 6.63 20.24 15.53
C GLU A 84 5.58 19.28 14.98
N ALA A 85 4.81 18.60 15.85
CA ALA A 85 3.76 17.66 15.44
C ALA A 85 2.59 18.34 14.70
N LEU A 86 2.39 19.65 14.92
CA LEU A 86 1.39 20.47 14.24
C LEU A 86 1.89 21.10 12.94
N LYS A 87 3.20 21.01 12.63
CA LYS A 87 3.72 21.49 11.36
C LYS A 87 3.40 20.50 10.24
N GLU A 88 3.34 21.05 9.04
CA GLU A 88 3.28 20.26 7.81
C GLU A 88 4.59 19.48 7.63
N GLY A 89 4.46 18.27 7.08
CA GLY A 89 5.59 17.47 6.60
C GLY A 89 5.62 17.47 5.07
N ASP A 90 6.38 16.56 4.50
CA ASP A 90 6.49 16.42 3.04
C ASP A 90 5.16 16.06 2.36
N TYR A 91 4.19 15.56 3.13
CA TYR A 91 2.87 15.11 2.67
C TYR A 91 1.73 16.08 3.04
N GLY A 92 2.05 17.29 3.52
CA GLY A 92 1.06 18.31 3.89
C GLY A 92 0.72 18.34 5.37
N SER A 93 -0.48 18.81 5.71
CA SER A 93 -0.94 18.93 7.10
C SER A 93 -1.09 17.55 7.75
N ASN A 94 -0.55 17.41 8.96
CA ASN A 94 -0.53 16.12 9.68
C ASN A 94 -1.62 16.01 10.75
N ILE A 95 -1.84 17.08 11.52
CA ILE A 95 -2.78 17.10 12.65
C ILE A 95 -3.67 18.34 12.56
N GLU A 96 -4.96 18.10 12.38
CA GLU A 96 -6.03 19.09 12.41
C GLU A 96 -6.67 19.14 13.81
N ILE A 97 -6.58 20.29 14.47
CA ILE A 97 -7.06 20.44 15.85
C ILE A 97 -8.58 20.33 15.89
N GLY A 98 -9.07 19.34 16.65
CA GLY A 98 -10.51 19.11 16.84
C GLY A 98 -11.19 18.33 15.72
N ASN A 99 -10.45 17.93 14.67
CA ASN A 99 -11.00 17.13 13.57
C ASN A 99 -10.01 16.03 13.15
N SER A 100 -10.08 14.88 13.85
CA SER A 100 -9.21 13.74 13.55
C SER A 100 -9.43 13.16 12.16
N ALA A 101 -10.64 13.27 11.62
CA ALA A 101 -10.98 12.72 10.31
C ALA A 101 -10.26 13.42 9.14
N GLU A 102 -9.83 14.67 9.34
CA GLU A 102 -9.07 15.45 8.36
C GLU A 102 -7.57 15.48 8.67
N SER A 103 -7.15 14.81 9.74
CA SER A 103 -5.73 14.69 10.11
C SER A 103 -5.10 13.53 9.36
N THR A 104 -4.09 13.79 8.51
CA THR A 104 -3.35 12.75 7.77
C THR A 104 -2.71 11.69 8.67
N LEU A 105 -2.51 12.00 9.96
CA LEU A 105 -2.00 11.04 10.95
C LEU A 105 -2.93 9.84 11.22
N ILE A 106 -4.22 9.93 10.86
CA ILE A 106 -5.28 8.95 11.18
C ILE A 106 -5.77 8.25 9.91
#